data_AF-A0A2S7XM81-F1
#
_entry.id   AF-A0A2S7XM81-F1
#
_cell.length_a   1.000
_cell.length_b   1.000
_cell.length_c   1.000
_cell.angle_alpha   90.00
_cell.angle_beta   90.00
_cell.angle_gamma   90.00
#
_symmetry.space_group_name_H-M   'P 1'
#
loop_
_entity.id
_entity.type
_entity.pdbx_description
1 polymer ?
#
loop_
_entity_poly.entity_id
_entity_poly.type
_entity_poly.pdbx_seq_one_letter_code
_entity_poly.pdbx_strand_id
1 'polypeptide(L)'
;MTHNNTSKPVFSPAQIAAALAAAPHRVDDPECPYDPNTPDAVAIHWANAMTSQSLPELQEKLARRRGAQKQPTKIPTTIRVDADILAAFKATGKGWQTRVNHVLREWLNAQ
;
A
#
# COMPACT_ATOMS: atom_id res chain seq x y z
N MET A 1 -12.23 -2.92 -27.57
CA MET A 1 -13.59 -3.03 -26.98
C MET A 1 -14.01 -1.65 -26.52
N THR A 2 -14.83 -0.97 -27.32
CA THR A 2 -15.42 0.33 -27.01
C THR A 2 -16.55 0.11 -26.01
N HIS A 3 -16.41 0.60 -24.78
CA HIS A 3 -17.48 0.52 -23.79
C HIS A 3 -18.49 1.64 -24.08
N ASN A 4 -19.64 1.30 -24.68
CA ASN A 4 -20.78 2.22 -24.71
C ASN A 4 -21.39 2.27 -23.31
N ASN A 5 -21.29 3.42 -22.63
CA ASN A 5 -21.98 3.67 -21.37
C ASN A 5 -23.46 3.94 -21.67
N THR A 6 -24.25 2.87 -21.74
CA THR A 6 -25.66 2.86 -22.13
C THR A 6 -26.61 3.22 -20.98
N SER A 7 -26.22 4.11 -20.08
CA SER A 7 -27.19 4.68 -19.14
C SER A 7 -27.71 5.99 -19.73
N LYS A 8 -29.03 6.06 -19.99
CA LYS A 8 -29.68 7.36 -20.22
C LYS A 8 -29.30 8.27 -19.05
N PRO A 9 -28.90 9.53 -19.29
CA PRO A 9 -28.56 10.42 -18.18
C PRO A 9 -29.76 10.50 -17.24
N VAL A 10 -29.53 10.12 -15.98
CA VAL A 10 -30.57 10.01 -14.94
C VAL A 10 -31.26 11.37 -14.69
N PHE A 11 -30.57 12.46 -15.04
CA PHE A 11 -31.05 13.82 -14.94
C PHE A 11 -30.96 14.53 -16.30
N SER A 12 -32.00 15.28 -16.65
CA SER A 12 -31.96 16.18 -17.82
C SER A 12 -31.03 17.38 -17.53
N PRO A 13 -30.45 18.02 -18.55
CA PRO A 13 -29.64 19.22 -18.36
C PRO A 13 -30.38 20.34 -17.61
N ALA A 14 -31.69 20.47 -17.82
CA ALA A 14 -32.52 21.44 -17.11
C ALA A 14 -32.64 21.11 -15.61
N GLN A 15 -32.74 19.83 -15.25
CA GLN A 15 -32.76 19.40 -13.85
C GLN A 15 -31.40 19.65 -13.16
N ILE A 16 -30.29 19.40 -13.87
CA ILE A 16 -28.94 19.69 -13.35
C ILE A 16 -28.76 21.20 -13.14
N ALA A 17 -29.17 22.03 -14.10
CA ALA A 17 -29.09 23.49 -13.99
C ALA A 17 -29.96 24.03 -12.85
N ALA A 18 -31.18 23.52 -12.68
CA ALA A 18 -32.05 23.87 -11.57
C ALA A 18 -31.45 23.46 -10.21
N ALA A 19 -30.82 22.29 -10.13
CA ALA A 19 -30.14 21.82 -8.92
C ALA A 19 -28.91 22.68 -8.58
N LEU A 20 -28.10 23.05 -9.59
CA LEU A 20 -26.97 23.96 -9.40
C LEU A 20 -27.42 25.36 -8.95
N ALA A 21 -28.55 25.86 -9.46
CA ALA A 21 -29.11 27.14 -9.05
C ALA A 21 -29.71 27.10 -7.63
N ALA A 22 -30.24 25.95 -7.20
CA ALA A 22 -30.79 25.74 -5.87
C ALA A 22 -29.73 25.36 -4.82
N ALA A 23 -28.51 25.00 -5.24
CA ALA A 23 -27.43 24.60 -4.33
C ALA A 23 -26.98 25.80 -3.48
N PRO A 24 -26.79 25.61 -2.16
CA PRO A 24 -26.29 26.68 -1.31
C PRO A 24 -24.86 27.05 -1.70
N HIS A 25 -24.54 28.34 -1.65
CA HIS A 25 -23.19 28.84 -1.96
C HIS A 25 -22.12 28.37 -0.96
N ARG A 26 -22.54 27.95 0.24
CA ARG A 26 -21.69 27.45 1.31
C ARG A 26 -22.26 26.14 1.84
N VAL A 27 -21.41 25.15 2.05
CA VAL A 27 -21.79 23.83 2.60
C VAL A 27 -21.29 23.75 4.03
N ASP A 28 -22.19 23.72 4.99
CA ASP A 28 -21.87 23.51 6.41
C ASP A 28 -22.26 22.07 6.79
N ASP A 29 -21.33 21.14 6.63
CA ASP A 29 -21.51 19.72 6.98
C ASP A 29 -20.61 19.35 8.17
N PRO A 30 -21.17 19.09 9.37
CA PRO A 30 -20.39 18.79 10.56
C PRO A 30 -19.69 17.43 10.51
N GLU A 31 -20.13 16.51 9.64
CA GLU A 31 -19.52 15.18 9.49
C GLU A 31 -18.40 15.17 8.44
N CYS A 32 -18.20 16.28 7.72
CA CYS A 32 -17.17 16.37 6.70
C CYS A 32 -15.78 16.39 7.36
N PRO A 33 -14.86 15.48 7.00
CA PRO A 33 -13.55 15.38 7.63
C PRO A 33 -12.60 16.55 7.33
N TYR A 34 -13.00 17.48 6.45
CA TYR A 34 -12.29 18.71 6.11
C TYR A 34 -13.31 19.81 5.75
N ASP A 35 -12.91 21.08 5.76
CA ASP A 35 -13.79 22.18 5.33
C ASP A 35 -13.90 22.22 3.79
N PRO A 36 -15.07 21.91 3.21
CA PRO A 36 -15.24 21.90 1.76
C PRO A 36 -15.27 23.31 1.14
N ASN A 37 -15.41 24.37 1.96
CA ASN A 37 -15.49 25.75 1.49
C ASN A 37 -14.11 26.41 1.35
N THR A 38 -13.05 25.75 1.85
CA THR A 38 -11.67 26.25 1.79
C THR A 38 -10.88 25.46 0.74
N PRO A 39 -10.43 26.08 -0.37
CA PRO A 39 -9.71 25.38 -1.45
C PRO A 39 -8.47 24.62 -0.98
N ASP A 40 -7.73 25.16 -0.02
CA ASP A 40 -6.53 24.52 0.53
C ASP A 40 -6.87 23.25 1.31
N ALA A 41 -7.95 23.26 2.10
CA ALA A 41 -8.40 22.09 2.85
C ALA A 41 -8.84 20.96 1.91
N VAL A 42 -9.53 21.31 0.81
CA VAL A 42 -9.88 20.38 -0.26
C VAL A 42 -8.60 19.81 -0.88
N ALA A 43 -7.67 20.66 -1.31
CA ALA A 43 -6.44 20.22 -1.96
C ALA A 43 -5.62 19.28 -1.06
N ILE A 44 -5.48 19.60 0.24
CA ILE A 44 -4.76 18.78 1.21
C ILE A 44 -5.43 17.43 1.39
N HIS A 45 -6.75 17.39 1.57
CA HIS A 45 -7.48 16.14 1.79
C HIS A 45 -7.37 15.20 0.59
N TRP A 46 -7.44 15.74 -0.63
CA TRP A 46 -7.42 14.97 -1.86
C TRP A 46 -6.02 14.79 -2.48
N ALA A 47 -4.96 15.35 -1.88
CA ALA A 47 -3.59 15.33 -2.43
C ALA A 47 -3.06 13.92 -2.72
N ASN A 48 -3.47 12.92 -1.94
CA ASN A 48 -3.06 11.52 -2.09
C ASN A 48 -4.21 10.60 -2.53
N ALA A 49 -5.31 11.18 -3.01
CA ALA A 49 -6.45 10.40 -3.48
C ALA A 49 -6.08 9.59 -4.73
N MET A 50 -6.48 8.32 -4.77
CA MET A 50 -6.26 7.46 -5.92
C MET A 50 -7.49 7.46 -6.83
N THR A 51 -7.33 7.95 -8.05
CA THR A 51 -8.40 7.99 -9.05
C THR A 51 -8.32 6.77 -9.98
N SER A 52 -9.48 6.28 -10.43
CA SER A 52 -9.58 5.22 -11.43
C SER A 52 -10.89 5.35 -12.21
N GLN A 53 -10.87 4.93 -13.47
CA GLN A 53 -12.03 4.91 -14.36
C GLN A 53 -12.66 3.51 -14.47
N SER A 54 -12.08 2.48 -13.85
CA SER A 54 -12.60 1.11 -13.89
C SER A 54 -12.16 0.26 -12.69
N LEU A 55 -12.97 -0.74 -12.33
CA LEU A 55 -12.64 -1.64 -11.21
C LEU A 55 -11.30 -2.41 -11.42
N PRO A 56 -10.96 -2.93 -12.62
CA PRO A 56 -9.68 -3.60 -12.83
C PRO A 56 -8.46 -2.67 -12.66
N GLU A 57 -8.54 -1.45 -13.16
CA GLU A 57 -7.46 -0.45 -13.01
C GLU A 57 -7.26 -0.08 -11.53
N LEU A 58 -8.36 0.06 -10.78
CA LEU A 58 -8.30 0.30 -9.35
C LEU A 58 -7.62 -0.86 -8.61
N GLN A 59 -7.99 -2.11 -8.94
CA GLN A 59 -7.36 -3.30 -8.35
C GLN A 59 -5.86 -3.36 -8.62
N GLU A 60 -5.42 -3.00 -9.83
CA GLU A 60 -4.01 -2.96 -10.18
C GLU A 60 -3.25 -1.88 -9.39
N LYS A 61 -3.83 -0.68 -9.26
CA LYS A 61 -3.24 0.41 -8.47
C LYS A 61 -3.20 0.10 -6.97
N LEU A 62 -4.21 -0.59 -6.44
CA LEU A 62 -4.23 -1.06 -5.05
C LEU A 62 -3.35 -2.28 -4.79
N ALA A 63 -2.96 -3.02 -5.82
CA ALA A 63 -2.12 -4.20 -5.67
C ALA A 63 -0.75 -3.76 -5.12
N ARG A 64 -0.63 -3.74 -3.79
CA ARG A 64 0.60 -3.52 -3.04
C ARG A 64 1.53 -4.68 -3.31
N ARG A 65 2.17 -4.69 -4.48
CA ARG A 65 3.27 -5.60 -4.76
C ARG A 65 4.38 -5.21 -3.80
N ARG A 66 4.66 -6.08 -2.82
CA ARG A 66 5.91 -6.00 -2.06
C ARG A 66 7.02 -5.82 -3.10
N GLY A 67 7.82 -4.76 -2.95
CA GLY A 67 8.92 -4.50 -3.87
C GLY A 67 9.80 -5.75 -4.02
N ALA A 68 10.48 -5.87 -5.17
CA ALA A 68 11.35 -7.00 -5.43
C ALA A 68 12.26 -7.26 -4.21
N GLN A 69 12.34 -8.52 -3.81
CA GLN A 69 13.16 -8.93 -2.67
C GLN A 69 14.61 -8.50 -2.93
N LYS A 70 15.09 -7.51 -2.17
CA LYS A 70 16.40 -6.88 -2.40
C LYS A 70 17.60 -7.80 -2.15
N GLN A 71 17.40 -8.94 -1.51
CA GLN A 71 18.47 -9.90 -1.18
C GLN A 71 18.19 -11.27 -1.79
N PRO A 72 19.22 -12.01 -2.24
CA PRO A 72 19.07 -13.39 -2.68
C PRO A 72 18.38 -14.24 -1.60
N THR A 73 17.45 -15.10 -2.01
CA THR A 73 16.74 -16.00 -1.10
C THR A 73 17.74 -16.94 -0.44
N LYS A 74 17.78 -16.95 0.89
CA LYS A 74 18.55 -17.93 1.65
C LYS A 74 18.00 -19.33 1.35
N ILE A 75 18.86 -20.26 0.99
CA ILE A 75 18.47 -21.65 0.72
C ILE A 75 18.37 -22.37 2.08
N PRO A 76 17.21 -22.94 2.45
CA PRO A 76 17.09 -23.76 3.65
C PRO A 76 17.81 -25.10 3.42
N THR A 77 18.83 -25.35 4.23
CA THR A 77 19.60 -26.60 4.18
C THR A 77 19.68 -27.21 5.57
N THR A 78 19.55 -28.54 5.64
CA THR A 78 19.72 -29.30 6.89
C THR A 78 21.18 -29.71 7.03
N ILE A 79 21.85 -29.23 8.08
CA ILE A 79 23.21 -29.62 8.46
C ILE A 79 23.23 -30.16 9.89
N ARG A 80 24.18 -31.05 10.19
CA ARG A 80 24.44 -31.51 11.57
C ARG A 80 25.47 -30.57 12.21
N VAL A 81 25.20 -30.16 13.44
CA VAL A 81 26.07 -29.30 14.25
C VAL A 81 26.12 -29.92 15.65
N ASP A 82 27.27 -29.84 16.30
CA ASP A 82 27.43 -30.35 17.67
C ASP A 82 26.45 -29.66 18.64
N ALA A 83 26.02 -30.43 19.64
CA ALA A 83 24.92 -30.04 20.52
C ALA A 83 25.27 -28.84 21.40
N ASP A 84 26.52 -28.77 21.86
CA ASP A 84 27.08 -27.68 22.66
C ASP A 84 27.17 -26.37 21.86
N ILE A 85 27.63 -26.43 20.61
CA ILE A 85 27.68 -25.28 19.70
C ILE A 85 26.27 -24.75 19.44
N LEU A 86 25.32 -25.64 19.13
CA LEU A 86 23.94 -25.25 18.87
C LEU A 86 23.29 -24.63 20.12
N ALA A 87 23.57 -25.18 21.31
CA ALA A 87 23.08 -24.63 22.57
C ALA A 87 23.66 -23.23 22.84
N ALA A 88 24.97 -23.04 22.62
CA ALA A 88 25.63 -21.76 22.78
C ALA A 88 25.03 -20.68 21.86
N PHE A 89 24.79 -21.00 20.59
CA PHE A 89 24.13 -20.05 19.67
C PHE A 89 22.69 -19.78 20.07
N LYS A 90 21.89 -20.79 20.44
CA LYS A 90 20.50 -20.57 20.87
C LYS A 90 20.40 -19.70 22.13
N ALA A 91 21.36 -19.81 23.05
CA ALA A 91 21.43 -18.98 24.25
C ALA A 91 21.61 -17.48 23.93
N THR A 92 22.12 -17.12 22.74
CA THR A 92 22.21 -15.72 22.28
C THR A 92 20.85 -15.09 21.91
N GLY A 93 19.76 -15.85 22.00
CA GLY A 93 18.39 -15.36 21.83
C GLY A 93 17.98 -15.11 20.38
N LYS A 94 17.05 -14.17 20.16
CA LYS A 94 16.49 -13.86 18.84
C LYS A 94 17.62 -13.52 17.84
N GLY A 95 17.54 -14.14 16.66
CA GLY A 95 18.52 -13.92 15.59
C GLY A 95 19.75 -14.83 15.63
N TRP A 96 19.79 -15.87 16.48
CA TRP A 96 20.93 -16.80 16.54
C TRP A 96 21.28 -17.44 15.18
N GLN A 97 20.29 -17.76 14.34
CA GLN A 97 20.53 -18.28 12.98
C GLN A 97 21.24 -17.25 12.08
N THR A 98 20.93 -15.96 12.24
CA THR A 98 21.62 -14.88 11.51
C THR A 98 23.07 -14.78 11.96
N ARG A 99 23.36 -14.96 13.26
CA ARG A 99 24.73 -14.99 13.79
C ARG A 99 25.51 -16.18 13.24
N VAL A 100 24.92 -17.38 13.20
CA VAL A 100 25.55 -18.55 12.57
C VAL A 100 25.94 -18.27 11.12
N ASN A 101 25.02 -17.69 10.34
CA ASN A 101 25.31 -17.31 8.96
C ASN A 101 26.40 -16.22 8.84
N HIS A 102 26.54 -15.34 9.84
CA HIS A 102 27.63 -14.34 9.87
C HIS A 102 28.98 -15.01 10.09
N VAL A 103 29.09 -15.90 11.08
CA VAL A 103 30.32 -16.64 11.38
C VAL A 103 30.78 -17.48 10.18
N LEU A 104 29.84 -18.14 9.49
CA LEU A 104 30.16 -18.88 8.26
C LEU A 104 30.73 -17.98 7.16
N ARG A 105 30.25 -16.73 7.04
CA ARG A 105 30.77 -15.76 6.07
C ARG A 105 32.15 -15.23 6.48
N GLU A 106 32.33 -14.93 7.76
CA GLU A 106 33.61 -14.50 8.30
C GLU A 106 34.68 -15.56 8.11
N TRP A 107 34.36 -16.83 8.40
CA TRP A 107 35.26 -17.95 8.18
C TRP A 107 35.66 -18.10 6.71
N LEU A 108 34.70 -17.97 5.77
CA LEU A 108 34.99 -17.99 4.33
C LEU A 108 35.88 -16.82 3.88
N ASN A 109 35.77 -15.65 4.49
CA ASN A 109 36.57 -14.47 4.15
C ASN A 109 37.97 -14.50 4.79
N ALA A 110 38.16 -15.26 5.87
CA ALA A 110 39.42 -15.39 6.58
C ALA A 110 40.32 -16.49 5.99
N GLN A 111 39.83 -17.23 5.00
CA GLN A 111 40.51 -18.33 4.30
C GLN A 111 41.27 -17.85 3.08
#